data_AF-A0A0V8HNL9-F1
#
_entry.id   AF-A0A0V8HNL9-F1
#
_cell.length_a   1.000
_cell.length_b   1.000
_cell.length_c   1.000
_cell.angle_alpha   90.00
_cell.angle_beta   90.00
_cell.angle_gamma   90.00
#
_symmetry.space_group_name_H-M   'P 1'
#
loop_
_entity.id
_entity.type
_entity.pdbx_description
1 polymer ?
#
loop_
_entity_poly.entity_id
_entity_poly.type
_entity_poly.pdbx_seq_one_letter_code
_entity_poly.pdbx_strand_id
1 'polypeptide(L)'
;MAENELLSEVEQRIVIALQADGRATWRKIAKVIGEPERTVARYGSALLDEGKIKVAAIAHRKAAVIASLKCAPGTIPVASEAISQRADTSFTYMVTGESDVVSELHYDGGLEDILTLQLPATPGLSSIQIYPILKYFKTIRAWRAGELSEAQEAALRPSAGSELTSWNPTEAMSPSDRLIVDVLRNNGRASIDSISRQVRMSETSVSRRLDSLLRGEHISIRTLVDPALMGYRVEALLWVQVSPASVDALGNMLKTLPQVRYVAAVAGDAQLLVDVTVESQRDLYEFIAATNWGEMVQLRTSMVLGARKRGGRMVEELPHN
;
A
#
# COMPACT_ATOMS: atom_id res chain seq x y z
N MET A 1 -25.33 0.75 8.69
CA MET A 1 -24.63 0.96 9.97
C MET A 1 -23.64 -0.17 10.17
N ALA A 2 -22.39 0.04 9.78
CA ALA A 2 -21.27 -0.61 10.44
C ALA A 2 -20.49 0.56 11.04
N GLU A 3 -20.71 0.83 12.33
CA GLU A 3 -19.69 1.56 13.08
C GLU A 3 -18.39 0.80 12.86
N ASN A 4 -17.38 1.48 12.34
CA ASN A 4 -16.08 0.89 12.12
C ASN A 4 -15.43 0.71 13.50
N GLU A 5 -15.83 -0.36 14.17
CA GLU A 5 -15.40 -0.67 15.53
C GLU A 5 -13.90 -0.90 15.49
N LEU A 6 -13.18 -0.14 16.31
CA LEU A 6 -11.74 -0.26 16.47
C LEU A 6 -11.41 -1.74 16.73
N LEU A 7 -10.38 -2.26 16.07
CA LEU A 7 -9.94 -3.63 16.36
C LEU A 7 -9.55 -3.74 17.82
N SER A 8 -9.91 -4.86 18.46
CA SER A 8 -9.46 -5.17 19.82
C SER A 8 -7.93 -5.28 19.87
N GLU A 9 -7.34 -5.13 21.05
CA GLU A 9 -5.87 -5.20 21.20
C GLU A 9 -5.28 -6.51 20.66
N VAL A 10 -5.97 -7.65 20.86
CA VAL A 10 -5.54 -8.94 20.33
C VAL A 10 -5.60 -8.96 18.80
N GLU A 11 -6.66 -8.44 18.21
CA GLU A 11 -6.78 -8.33 16.75
C GLU A 11 -5.70 -7.41 16.17
N GLN A 12 -5.46 -6.24 16.76
CA GLN A 12 -4.40 -5.33 16.35
C GLN A 12 -3.03 -6.01 16.36
N ARG A 13 -2.71 -6.76 17.42
CA ARG A 13 -1.44 -7.51 17.51
C ARG A 13 -1.32 -8.62 16.47
N ILE A 14 -2.44 -9.28 16.13
CA ILE A 14 -2.48 -10.26 15.02
C ILE A 14 -2.22 -9.56 13.69
N VAL A 15 -2.83 -8.40 13.45
CA VAL A 15 -2.61 -7.60 12.23
C VAL A 15 -1.15 -7.18 12.11
N ILE A 16 -0.55 -6.63 13.17
CA ILE A 16 0.86 -6.21 13.19
C ILE A 16 1.78 -7.41 12.88
N ALA A 17 1.51 -8.58 13.47
CA ALA A 17 2.28 -9.78 13.19
C ALA A 17 2.15 -10.25 11.73
N LEU A 18 0.93 -10.18 11.16
CA LEU A 18 0.69 -10.48 9.75
C LEU A 18 1.27 -9.43 8.79
N GLN A 19 1.42 -8.16 9.21
CA GLN A 19 2.13 -7.15 8.41
C GLN A 19 3.62 -7.45 8.32
N ALA A 20 4.21 -8.09 9.35
CA ALA A 20 5.60 -8.57 9.31
C ALA A 20 5.77 -9.83 8.43
N ASP A 21 4.84 -10.80 8.52
CA ASP A 21 4.82 -11.98 7.67
C ASP A 21 3.37 -12.42 7.38
N GLY A 22 2.87 -12.03 6.20
CA GLY A 22 1.49 -12.30 5.79
C GLY A 22 1.16 -13.79 5.64
N ARG A 23 2.17 -14.67 5.56
CA ARG A 23 1.99 -16.13 5.49
C ARG A 23 2.38 -16.85 6.78
N ALA A 24 2.68 -16.12 7.86
CA ALA A 24 2.93 -16.71 9.16
C ALA A 24 1.76 -17.62 9.57
N THR A 25 2.11 -18.77 10.15
CA THR A 25 1.13 -19.70 10.71
C THR A 25 0.53 -19.13 12.00
N TRP A 26 -0.71 -19.49 12.32
CA TRP A 26 -1.35 -19.05 13.56
C TRP A 26 -0.54 -19.44 14.79
N ARG A 27 0.05 -20.64 14.80
CA ARG A 27 1.01 -21.08 15.81
C ARG A 27 2.21 -20.15 15.97
N LYS A 28 2.82 -19.72 14.86
CA LYS A 28 3.97 -18.79 14.87
C LYS A 28 3.57 -17.45 15.47
N ILE A 29 2.44 -16.89 15.02
CA ILE A 29 1.92 -15.61 15.52
C ILE A 29 1.60 -15.71 17.01
N ALA A 30 0.84 -16.74 17.42
CA ALA A 30 0.48 -17.01 18.81
C ALA A 30 1.69 -17.03 19.75
N LYS A 31 2.77 -17.73 19.35
CA LYS A 31 4.03 -17.75 20.09
C LYS A 31 4.67 -16.36 20.23
N VAL A 32 4.63 -15.55 19.16
CA VAL A 32 5.27 -14.23 19.12
C VAL A 32 4.51 -13.19 19.95
N ILE A 33 3.18 -13.24 19.92
CA ILE A 33 2.33 -12.31 20.67
C ILE A 33 1.95 -12.85 22.06
N GLY A 34 2.32 -14.09 22.41
CA GLY A 34 2.04 -14.66 23.72
C GLY A 34 0.55 -14.94 23.98
N GLU A 35 -0.22 -15.21 22.91
CA GLU A 35 -1.65 -15.52 22.99
C GLU A 35 -1.91 -17.01 22.69
N PRO A 36 -3.00 -17.60 23.18
CA PRO A 36 -3.36 -18.98 22.82
C PRO A 36 -3.60 -19.14 21.31
N GLU A 37 -3.06 -20.22 20.71
CA GLU A 37 -3.18 -20.46 19.26
C GLU A 37 -4.64 -20.51 18.79
N ARG A 38 -5.54 -21.11 19.58
CA ARG A 38 -6.97 -21.15 19.27
C ARG A 38 -7.59 -19.75 19.18
N THR A 39 -7.16 -18.83 20.05
CA THR A 39 -7.61 -17.43 20.06
C THR A 39 -7.11 -16.71 18.81
N VAL A 40 -5.82 -16.85 18.50
CA VAL A 40 -5.21 -16.25 17.30
C VAL A 40 -5.82 -16.79 16.01
N ALA A 41 -6.03 -18.10 15.91
CA ALA A 41 -6.64 -18.71 14.74
C ALA A 41 -8.09 -18.22 14.56
N ARG A 42 -8.87 -18.14 15.64
CA ARG A 42 -10.25 -17.65 15.59
C ARG A 42 -10.32 -16.20 15.11
N TYR A 43 -9.61 -15.28 15.78
CA TYR A 43 -9.63 -13.85 15.42
C TYR A 43 -8.97 -13.59 14.07
N GLY A 44 -7.81 -14.21 13.80
CA GLY A 44 -7.10 -14.05 12.54
C GLY A 44 -7.89 -14.52 11.32
N SER A 45 -8.60 -15.65 11.43
CA SER A 45 -9.54 -16.09 10.39
C SER A 45 -10.73 -15.15 10.23
N ALA A 46 -11.35 -14.72 11.34
CA ALA A 46 -12.47 -13.78 11.28
C ALA A 46 -12.09 -12.45 10.59
N LEU A 47 -10.92 -11.89 10.89
CA LEU A 47 -10.42 -10.67 10.24
C LEU A 47 -10.27 -10.82 8.71
N LEU A 48 -9.89 -12.01 8.24
CA LEU A 48 -9.76 -12.32 6.81
C LEU A 48 -11.12 -12.56 6.16
N ASP A 49 -11.98 -13.34 6.82
CA ASP A 49 -13.29 -13.75 6.30
C ASP A 49 -14.26 -12.55 6.24
N GLU A 50 -14.20 -11.65 7.22
CA GLU A 50 -14.95 -10.38 7.24
C GLU A 50 -14.33 -9.30 6.35
N GLY A 51 -13.15 -9.56 5.76
CA GLY A 51 -12.46 -8.62 4.89
C GLY A 51 -11.83 -7.41 5.60
N LYS A 52 -11.81 -7.37 6.94
CA LYS A 52 -11.13 -6.31 7.72
C LYS A 52 -9.64 -6.24 7.41
N ILE A 53 -9.01 -7.39 7.11
CA ILE A 53 -7.67 -7.46 6.54
C ILE A 53 -7.66 -8.29 5.25
N LYS A 54 -6.66 -8.05 4.40
CA LYS A 54 -6.40 -8.90 3.22
C LYS A 54 -4.92 -9.19 3.12
N VAL A 55 -4.58 -10.46 2.99
CA VAL A 55 -3.23 -10.85 2.57
C VAL A 55 -3.23 -11.01 1.05
N ALA A 56 -2.32 -10.34 0.36
CA ALA A 56 -2.21 -10.38 -1.09
C ALA A 56 -0.76 -10.38 -1.55
N ALA A 57 -0.49 -11.03 -2.68
CA ALA A 57 0.73 -10.76 -3.45
C ALA A 57 0.61 -9.38 -4.08
N ILE A 58 1.66 -8.61 -3.95
CA ILE A 58 1.81 -7.35 -4.65
C ILE A 58 3.02 -7.45 -5.56
N ALA A 59 2.77 -7.30 -6.86
CA ALA A 59 3.82 -7.36 -7.87
C ALA A 59 4.63 -6.06 -7.89
N HIS A 60 5.92 -6.19 -8.16
CA HIS A 60 6.79 -5.05 -8.42
C HIS A 60 6.74 -4.73 -9.91
N ARG A 61 6.62 -3.44 -10.24
CA ARG A 61 6.47 -2.91 -11.61
C ARG A 61 7.66 -2.04 -11.95
N LYS A 62 7.96 -1.87 -13.25
CA LYS A 62 9.17 -1.16 -13.68
C LYS A 62 9.16 0.31 -13.28
N ALA A 63 8.04 0.98 -13.40
CA ALA A 63 7.93 2.40 -13.12
C ALA A 63 6.54 2.76 -12.61
N ALA A 64 6.41 3.98 -12.08
CA ALA A 64 5.16 4.51 -11.58
C ALA A 64 5.11 6.03 -11.70
N VAL A 65 3.90 6.57 -11.73
CA VAL A 65 3.62 8.00 -11.63
C VAL A 65 2.57 8.24 -10.56
N ILE A 66 2.63 9.41 -9.91
CA ILE A 66 1.49 9.95 -9.18
C ILE A 66 0.68 10.80 -10.14
N ALA A 67 -0.60 10.49 -10.29
CA ALA A 67 -1.58 11.31 -10.95
C ALA A 67 -2.33 12.14 -9.91
N SER A 68 -2.15 13.46 -9.97
CA SER A 68 -2.96 14.46 -9.28
C SER A 68 -4.06 14.91 -10.24
N LEU A 69 -5.31 14.66 -9.88
CA LEU A 69 -6.45 14.74 -10.77
C LEU A 69 -7.45 15.77 -10.25
N LYS A 70 -7.95 16.62 -11.14
CA LYS A 70 -9.13 17.46 -10.90
C LYS A 70 -10.33 16.89 -11.64
N CYS A 71 -11.49 17.02 -11.02
CA CYS A 71 -12.75 16.56 -11.53
C CYS A 71 -13.64 17.75 -11.89
N ALA A 72 -14.57 17.54 -12.83
CA ALA A 72 -15.67 18.46 -13.00
C ALA A 72 -16.54 18.50 -11.73
N PRO A 73 -17.29 19.59 -11.47
CA PRO A 73 -18.16 19.68 -10.31
C PRO A 73 -19.14 18.49 -10.23
N GLY A 74 -19.19 17.83 -9.06
CA GLY A 74 -20.08 16.69 -8.80
C GLY A 74 -19.62 15.34 -9.36
N THR A 75 -18.44 15.25 -10.02
CA THR A 75 -17.98 14.00 -10.65
C THR A 75 -16.85 13.29 -9.91
N ILE A 76 -16.47 13.74 -8.70
CA ILE A 76 -15.40 13.12 -7.91
C ILE A 76 -15.65 11.63 -7.67
N PRO A 77 -16.85 11.16 -7.25
CA PRO A 77 -17.06 9.74 -6.98
C PRO A 77 -16.88 8.87 -8.22
N VAL A 78 -17.44 9.27 -9.37
CA VAL A 78 -17.35 8.49 -10.62
C VAL A 78 -15.92 8.47 -11.18
N ALA A 79 -15.19 9.58 -11.09
CA ALA A 79 -13.80 9.64 -11.51
C ALA A 79 -12.90 8.78 -10.61
N SER A 80 -13.08 8.88 -9.29
CA SER A 80 -12.35 8.07 -8.33
C SER A 80 -12.61 6.58 -8.53
N GLU A 81 -13.87 6.19 -8.79
CA GLU A 81 -14.23 4.81 -9.09
C GLU A 81 -13.56 4.33 -10.38
N ALA A 82 -13.69 5.08 -11.49
CA ALA A 82 -13.11 4.73 -12.78
C ALA A 82 -11.58 4.56 -12.72
N ILE A 83 -10.87 5.45 -12.02
CA ILE A 83 -9.41 5.34 -11.82
C ILE A 83 -9.07 4.11 -10.97
N SER A 84 -9.81 3.87 -9.88
CA SER A 84 -9.54 2.75 -8.97
C SER A 84 -9.72 1.38 -9.65
N GLN A 85 -10.62 1.26 -10.62
CA GLN A 85 -10.86 0.01 -11.34
C GLN A 85 -9.71 -0.38 -12.31
N ARG A 86 -8.79 0.54 -12.61
CA ARG A 86 -7.65 0.20 -13.46
C ARG A 86 -6.75 -0.85 -12.81
N ALA A 87 -6.30 -1.83 -13.58
CA ALA A 87 -5.42 -2.89 -13.07
C ALA A 87 -4.01 -2.39 -12.69
N ASP A 88 -3.66 -1.18 -13.14
CA ASP A 88 -2.35 -0.57 -12.94
C ASP A 88 -2.31 0.46 -11.80
N THR A 89 -3.45 0.77 -11.16
CA THR A 89 -3.48 1.64 -9.97
C THR A 89 -3.18 0.85 -8.69
N SER A 90 -2.33 1.41 -7.83
CA SER A 90 -2.05 0.84 -6.50
C SER A 90 -2.92 1.45 -5.41
N PHE A 91 -3.10 2.76 -5.41
CA PHE A 91 -4.02 3.46 -4.54
C PHE A 91 -4.73 4.58 -5.29
N THR A 92 -5.93 4.91 -4.82
CA THR A 92 -6.74 6.00 -5.35
C THR A 92 -7.48 6.64 -4.18
N TYR A 93 -7.13 7.88 -3.88
CA TYR A 93 -7.63 8.65 -2.74
C TYR A 93 -8.40 9.85 -3.24
N MET A 94 -9.58 10.09 -2.67
CA MET A 94 -10.24 11.39 -2.76
C MET A 94 -9.62 12.29 -1.69
N VAL A 95 -9.24 13.51 -2.06
CA VAL A 95 -8.51 14.40 -1.17
C VAL A 95 -9.09 15.80 -1.15
N THR A 96 -8.68 16.58 -0.16
CA THR A 96 -8.92 18.03 -0.10
C THR A 96 -7.77 18.80 -0.75
N GLY A 97 -8.04 20.07 -1.09
CA GLY A 97 -7.03 21.01 -1.55
C GLY A 97 -7.06 21.21 -3.06
N GLU A 98 -5.89 21.25 -3.68
CA GLU A 98 -5.75 21.57 -5.11
C GLU A 98 -6.10 20.40 -6.04
N SER A 99 -6.17 19.18 -5.52
CA SER A 99 -6.55 17.97 -6.26
C SER A 99 -7.83 17.42 -5.67
N ASP A 100 -8.66 16.79 -6.50
CA ASP A 100 -9.85 16.08 -6.04
C ASP A 100 -9.54 14.60 -5.81
N VAL A 101 -8.70 14.01 -6.68
CA VAL A 101 -8.26 12.62 -6.60
C VAL A 101 -6.76 12.53 -6.79
N VAL A 102 -6.08 11.74 -5.96
CA VAL A 102 -4.66 11.39 -6.13
C VAL A 102 -4.53 9.88 -6.25
N SER A 103 -3.80 9.42 -7.28
CA SER A 103 -3.64 8.00 -7.54
C SER A 103 -2.22 7.67 -7.99
N GLU A 104 -1.67 6.55 -7.54
CA GLU A 104 -0.43 6.00 -8.07
C GLU A 104 -0.74 4.97 -9.16
N LEU A 105 -0.17 5.20 -10.34
CA LEU A 105 -0.29 4.33 -11.51
C LEU A 105 1.07 3.71 -11.83
N HIS A 106 1.09 2.39 -11.97
CA HIS A 106 2.28 1.67 -12.40
C HIS A 106 2.27 1.42 -13.91
N TYR A 107 3.45 1.31 -14.52
CA TYR A 107 3.55 0.96 -15.93
C TYR A 107 4.84 0.20 -16.23
N ASP A 108 4.79 -0.66 -17.24
CA ASP A 108 5.94 -1.41 -17.75
C ASP A 108 6.40 -0.89 -19.14
N GLY A 109 5.68 0.10 -19.69
CA GLY A 109 5.81 0.72 -21.01
C GLY A 109 4.53 1.51 -21.33
N GLY A 110 4.43 2.11 -22.52
CA GLY A 110 3.17 2.72 -23.01
C GLY A 110 2.67 3.93 -22.23
N LEU A 111 3.55 4.65 -21.53
CA LEU A 111 3.17 5.83 -20.75
C LEU A 111 2.49 6.89 -21.64
N GLU A 112 2.97 7.08 -22.87
CA GLU A 112 2.37 8.02 -23.82
C GLU A 112 0.88 7.75 -24.03
N ASP A 113 0.47 6.51 -24.32
CA ASP A 113 -0.93 6.14 -24.49
C ASP A 113 -1.73 6.33 -23.19
N ILE A 114 -1.13 6.00 -22.05
CA ILE A 114 -1.77 6.20 -20.74
C ILE A 114 -2.09 7.69 -20.54
N LEU A 115 -1.14 8.58 -20.84
CA LEU A 115 -1.28 10.01 -20.60
C LEU A 115 -2.14 10.73 -21.64
N THR A 116 -2.08 10.31 -22.90
CA THR A 116 -2.72 11.03 -24.03
C THR A 116 -4.09 10.47 -24.40
N LEU A 117 -4.36 9.18 -24.12
CA LEU A 117 -5.61 8.53 -24.49
C LEU A 117 -6.37 8.00 -23.27
N GLN A 118 -5.72 7.20 -22.42
CA GLN A 118 -6.45 6.46 -21.38
C GLN A 118 -6.90 7.33 -20.22
N LEU A 119 -6.01 8.14 -19.64
CA LEU A 119 -6.38 9.03 -18.55
C LEU A 119 -7.38 10.10 -18.99
N PRO A 120 -7.20 10.80 -20.13
CA PRO A 120 -8.20 11.76 -20.61
C PRO A 120 -9.58 11.15 -20.91
N ALA A 121 -9.64 9.86 -21.25
CA ALA A 121 -10.90 9.14 -21.45
C ALA A 121 -11.63 8.76 -20.15
N THR A 122 -11.04 9.05 -18.97
CA THR A 122 -11.66 8.73 -17.69
C THR A 122 -12.84 9.67 -17.42
N PRO A 123 -14.06 9.14 -17.20
CA PRO A 123 -15.23 9.97 -16.93
C PRO A 123 -15.04 10.89 -15.72
N GLY A 124 -15.44 12.16 -15.88
CA GLY A 124 -15.45 13.14 -14.81
C GLY A 124 -14.13 13.88 -14.58
N LEU A 125 -13.03 13.50 -15.24
CA LEU A 125 -11.77 14.25 -15.14
C LEU A 125 -11.82 15.54 -15.97
N SER A 126 -11.27 16.62 -15.40
CA SER A 126 -11.15 17.93 -16.06
C SER A 126 -9.70 18.38 -16.21
N SER A 127 -8.80 17.93 -15.33
CA SER A 127 -7.37 18.24 -15.43
C SER A 127 -6.54 17.11 -14.83
N ILE A 128 -5.37 16.86 -15.43
CA ILE A 128 -4.46 15.78 -15.07
C ILE A 128 -3.06 16.38 -14.90
N GLN A 129 -2.48 16.20 -13.72
CA GLN A 129 -1.07 16.48 -13.45
C GLN A 129 -0.37 15.18 -13.10
N ILE A 130 0.79 14.95 -13.72
CA ILE A 130 1.54 13.71 -13.60
C ILE A 130 2.91 13.99 -13.01
N TYR A 131 3.24 13.22 -11.99
CA TYR A 131 4.48 13.30 -11.25
C TYR A 131 5.19 11.95 -11.34
N PRO A 132 6.13 11.76 -12.27
CA PRO A 132 6.92 10.55 -12.35
C PRO A 132 7.63 10.26 -11.03
N ILE A 133 7.53 9.03 -10.53
CA ILE A 133 8.24 8.61 -9.32
C ILE A 133 9.66 8.26 -9.72
N LEU A 134 10.62 8.99 -9.15
CA LEU A 134 12.06 8.82 -9.40
C LEU A 134 12.68 7.81 -8.43
N LYS A 135 12.16 7.73 -7.20
CA LYS A 135 12.67 6.86 -6.14
C LYS A 135 11.63 6.64 -5.06
N TYR A 136 11.52 5.41 -4.54
CA TYR A 136 10.79 5.14 -3.31
C TYR A 136 11.74 5.10 -2.12
N PHE A 137 11.36 5.75 -1.03
CA PHE A 137 11.99 5.56 0.29
C PHE A 137 11.16 4.62 1.16
N LYS A 138 9.82 4.69 1.05
CA LYS A 138 8.86 3.80 1.70
C LYS A 138 7.62 3.71 0.82
N THR A 139 7.03 2.52 0.73
CA THR A 139 5.73 2.33 0.09
C THR A 139 4.71 1.92 1.15
N ILE A 140 3.42 2.08 0.84
CA ILE A 140 2.30 1.61 1.71
C ILE A 140 2.48 0.13 2.11
N ARG A 141 3.22 -0.65 1.31
CA ARG A 141 3.52 -2.07 1.52
C ARG A 141 4.45 -2.34 2.71
N ALA A 142 5.31 -1.38 3.06
CA ALA A 142 6.26 -1.45 4.17
C ALA A 142 5.71 -0.79 5.45
N TRP A 143 4.51 -0.21 5.38
CA TRP A 143 3.90 0.39 6.56
C TRP A 143 3.35 -0.68 7.52
N ARG A 144 3.51 -0.41 8.82
CA ARG A 144 3.04 -1.26 9.91
C ARG A 144 2.34 -0.38 10.94
N ALA A 145 1.18 -0.83 11.40
CA ALA A 145 0.29 -0.08 12.28
C ALA A 145 0.68 -0.14 13.77
N GLY A 146 1.95 -0.46 14.06
CA GLY A 146 2.48 -0.61 15.40
C GLY A 146 3.88 -1.20 15.39
N GLU A 147 4.50 -1.24 16.57
CA GLU A 147 5.86 -1.72 16.76
C GLU A 147 5.89 -3.19 17.19
N LEU A 148 6.94 -3.88 16.77
CA LEU A 148 7.32 -5.19 17.27
C LEU A 148 8.70 -5.04 17.91
N SER A 149 8.95 -5.74 19.01
CA SER A 149 10.32 -5.79 19.54
C SER A 149 11.24 -6.48 18.53
N GLU A 150 12.54 -6.19 18.58
CA GLU A 150 13.53 -6.82 17.68
C GLU A 150 13.43 -8.35 17.69
N ALA A 151 13.17 -8.95 18.86
CA ALA A 151 12.99 -10.38 19.00
C ALA A 151 11.73 -10.89 18.29
N GLN A 152 10.63 -10.14 18.36
CA GLN A 152 9.38 -10.47 17.68
C GLN A 152 9.52 -10.31 16.16
N GLU A 153 10.20 -9.24 15.71
CA GLU A 153 10.51 -9.04 14.30
C GLU A 153 11.38 -10.16 13.75
N ALA A 154 12.47 -10.51 14.45
CA ALA A 154 13.34 -11.61 14.04
C ALA A 154 12.60 -12.95 13.99
N ALA A 155 11.70 -13.20 14.94
CA ALA A 155 10.88 -14.41 14.97
C ALA A 155 9.84 -14.44 13.84
N LEU A 156 9.33 -13.29 13.40
CA LEU A 156 8.36 -13.18 12.31
C LEU A 156 9.01 -13.08 10.93
N ARG A 157 10.25 -12.61 10.82
CA ARG A 157 10.94 -12.32 9.56
C ARG A 157 10.71 -13.42 8.51
N PRO A 158 10.16 -13.07 7.33
CA PRO A 158 10.00 -14.03 6.25
C PRO A 158 11.34 -14.62 5.84
N SER A 159 11.34 -15.90 5.46
CA SER A 159 12.54 -16.60 4.98
C SER A 159 13.03 -16.10 3.60
N ALA A 160 12.24 -15.29 2.90
CA ALA A 160 12.54 -14.74 1.57
C ALA A 160 11.89 -13.36 1.37
N GLY A 161 12.61 -12.44 0.72
CA GLY A 161 12.15 -11.10 0.33
C GLY A 161 12.37 -10.06 1.42
N SER A 162 13.54 -9.42 1.41
CA SER A 162 13.81 -8.23 2.22
C SER A 162 13.04 -7.05 1.61
N GLU A 163 12.75 -6.02 2.40
CA GLU A 163 12.26 -4.74 1.86
C GLU A 163 13.37 -4.07 1.06
N LEU A 164 13.55 -4.48 -0.21
CA LEU A 164 14.37 -3.70 -1.12
C LEU A 164 13.56 -2.53 -1.62
N THR A 165 13.99 -1.34 -1.21
CA THR A 165 13.67 -0.07 -1.85
C THR A 165 14.44 0.12 -3.17
N SER A 166 15.31 -0.83 -3.53
CA SER A 166 16.20 -0.74 -4.69
C SER A 166 15.61 -1.42 -5.93
N TRP A 167 15.42 -0.60 -6.95
CA TRP A 167 14.94 -0.94 -8.29
C TRP A 167 15.94 -1.80 -9.06
N ASN A 168 15.64 -3.09 -9.25
CA ASN A 168 16.21 -3.90 -10.34
C ASN A 168 15.45 -5.23 -10.52
N PRO A 169 14.30 -5.27 -11.23
CA PRO A 169 13.72 -6.54 -11.63
C PRO A 169 14.64 -7.19 -12.68
N THR A 170 15.42 -8.19 -12.27
CA THR A 170 16.49 -8.79 -13.07
C THR A 170 15.97 -9.64 -14.25
N GLU A 171 14.73 -10.13 -14.19
CA GLU A 171 14.11 -10.95 -15.26
C GLU A 171 12.60 -10.68 -15.41
N ALA A 172 12.04 -10.92 -16.61
CA ALA A 172 10.62 -10.74 -16.87
C ALA A 172 9.78 -11.94 -16.40
N MET A 173 8.65 -11.69 -15.73
CA MET A 173 7.71 -12.74 -15.32
C MET A 173 7.10 -13.46 -16.53
N SER A 174 7.17 -14.80 -16.53
CA SER A 174 6.52 -15.62 -17.56
C SER A 174 4.99 -15.61 -17.43
N PRO A 175 4.22 -16.02 -18.47
CA PRO A 175 2.76 -16.09 -18.38
C PRO A 175 2.24 -16.96 -17.22
N SER A 176 2.89 -18.10 -16.95
CA SER A 176 2.54 -18.95 -15.80
C SER A 176 2.79 -18.27 -14.45
N ASP A 177 3.85 -17.46 -14.34
CA ASP A 177 4.12 -16.71 -13.13
C ASP A 177 3.02 -15.67 -12.89
N ARG A 178 2.53 -15.01 -13.94
CA ARG A 178 1.42 -14.05 -13.84
C ARG A 178 0.15 -14.72 -13.31
N LEU A 179 -0.17 -15.93 -13.78
CA LEU A 179 -1.31 -16.71 -13.26
C LEU A 179 -1.16 -17.01 -11.76
N ILE A 180 0.02 -17.44 -11.32
CA ILE A 180 0.29 -17.67 -9.88
C ILE A 180 0.12 -16.38 -9.08
N VAL A 181 0.63 -15.26 -9.60
CA VAL A 181 0.52 -13.95 -8.95
C VAL A 181 -0.92 -13.46 -8.91
N ASP A 182 -1.72 -13.70 -9.93
CA ASP A 182 -3.14 -13.30 -9.94
C ASP A 182 -3.95 -14.08 -8.90
N VAL A 183 -3.68 -15.39 -8.70
CA VAL A 183 -4.26 -16.16 -7.59
C VAL A 183 -3.85 -15.55 -6.24
N LEU A 184 -2.56 -15.24 -6.06
CA LEU A 184 -2.05 -14.70 -4.81
C LEU A 184 -2.46 -13.24 -4.55
N ARG A 185 -2.74 -12.44 -5.58
CA ARG A 185 -3.33 -11.10 -5.45
C ARG A 185 -4.72 -11.15 -4.81
N ASN A 186 -5.47 -12.20 -5.15
CA ASN A 186 -6.79 -12.44 -4.57
C ASN A 186 -6.67 -13.02 -3.17
N ASN A 187 -5.81 -14.02 -2.99
CA ASN A 187 -5.54 -14.66 -1.70
C ASN A 187 -4.05 -14.96 -1.53
N GLY A 188 -3.33 -14.08 -0.85
CA GLY A 188 -1.89 -14.22 -0.60
C GLY A 188 -1.52 -15.36 0.36
N ARG A 189 -2.52 -15.95 1.05
CA ARG A 189 -2.38 -17.13 1.90
C ARG A 189 -2.78 -18.43 1.19
N ALA A 190 -3.10 -18.40 -0.11
CA ALA A 190 -3.44 -19.59 -0.87
C ALA A 190 -2.38 -20.69 -0.70
N SER A 191 -2.84 -21.93 -0.52
CA SER A 191 -1.97 -23.11 -0.41
C SER A 191 -1.41 -23.48 -1.79
N ILE A 192 -0.30 -24.21 -1.81
CA ILE A 192 0.29 -24.71 -3.06
C ILE A 192 -0.70 -25.57 -3.86
N ASP A 193 -1.46 -26.44 -3.18
CA ASP A 193 -2.54 -27.24 -3.78
C ASP A 193 -3.64 -26.34 -4.40
N SER A 194 -4.10 -25.32 -3.68
CA SER A 194 -5.13 -24.40 -4.20
C SER A 194 -4.66 -23.65 -5.44
N ILE A 195 -3.42 -23.15 -5.43
CA ILE A 195 -2.81 -22.48 -6.58
C ILE A 195 -2.66 -23.46 -7.74
N SER A 196 -2.13 -24.66 -7.49
CA SER A 196 -1.95 -25.76 -8.46
C SER A 196 -3.22 -26.05 -9.24
N ARG A 197 -4.35 -26.22 -8.55
CA ARG A 197 -5.65 -26.49 -9.17
C ARG A 197 -6.13 -25.34 -10.05
N GLN A 198 -5.96 -24.10 -9.60
CA GLN A 198 -6.42 -22.91 -10.33
C GLN A 198 -5.59 -22.65 -11.60
N VAL A 199 -4.26 -22.82 -11.52
CA VAL A 199 -3.35 -22.55 -12.65
C VAL A 199 -3.03 -23.78 -13.49
N ARG A 200 -3.58 -24.95 -13.14
CA ARG A 200 -3.40 -26.25 -13.81
C ARG A 200 -1.93 -26.67 -13.93
N MET A 201 -1.20 -26.58 -12.84
CA MET A 201 0.22 -26.96 -12.74
C MET A 201 0.43 -27.95 -11.60
N SER A 202 1.49 -28.76 -11.67
CA SER A 202 1.88 -29.61 -10.54
C SER A 202 2.31 -28.77 -9.34
N GLU A 203 2.06 -29.26 -8.12
CA GLU A 203 2.46 -28.59 -6.88
C GLU A 203 3.96 -28.28 -6.84
N THR A 204 4.80 -29.21 -7.31
CA THR A 204 6.26 -29.01 -7.40
C THR A 204 6.61 -27.82 -8.30
N SER A 205 5.92 -27.66 -9.42
CA SER A 205 6.14 -26.54 -10.34
C SER A 205 5.69 -25.21 -9.74
N VAL A 206 4.52 -25.18 -9.09
CA VAL A 206 4.02 -24.00 -8.37
C VAL A 206 4.96 -23.60 -7.24
N SER A 207 5.40 -24.56 -6.41
CA SER A 207 6.30 -24.33 -5.30
C SER A 207 7.61 -23.70 -5.76
N ARG A 208 8.26 -24.28 -6.78
CA ARG A 208 9.51 -23.77 -7.35
C ARG A 208 9.35 -22.35 -7.90
N ARG A 209 8.26 -22.08 -8.64
CA ARG A 209 7.99 -20.75 -9.22
C ARG A 209 7.68 -19.72 -8.16
N LEU A 210 6.89 -20.07 -7.14
CA LEU A 210 6.58 -19.16 -6.04
C LEU A 210 7.84 -18.77 -5.27
N ASP A 211 8.72 -19.73 -4.97
CA ASP A 211 10.01 -19.45 -4.31
C ASP A 211 10.89 -18.54 -5.20
N SER A 212 10.94 -18.80 -6.51
CA SER A 212 11.62 -17.92 -7.47
C SER A 212 11.06 -16.50 -7.49
N LEU A 213 9.73 -16.34 -7.47
CA LEU A 213 9.07 -15.03 -7.48
C LEU A 213 9.30 -14.24 -6.20
N LEU A 214 9.37 -14.92 -5.05
CA LEU A 214 9.64 -14.31 -3.76
C LEU A 214 11.12 -13.95 -3.59
N ARG A 215 12.04 -14.86 -3.96
CA ARG A 215 13.49 -14.64 -3.85
C ARG A 215 14.04 -13.68 -4.89
N GLY A 216 13.50 -13.72 -6.09
CA GLY A 216 13.79 -12.75 -7.16
C GLY A 216 13.02 -11.44 -6.98
N GLU A 217 12.26 -11.30 -5.88
CA GLU A 217 11.54 -10.09 -5.52
C GLU A 217 10.65 -9.54 -6.64
N HIS A 218 10.07 -10.43 -7.42
CA HIS A 218 9.02 -10.09 -8.39
C HIS A 218 7.70 -9.78 -7.68
N ILE A 219 7.48 -10.40 -6.52
CA ILE A 219 6.33 -10.14 -5.66
C ILE A 219 6.73 -10.06 -4.19
N SER A 220 5.89 -9.43 -3.40
CA SER A 220 5.89 -9.57 -1.94
C SER A 220 4.49 -9.93 -1.45
N ILE A 221 4.39 -10.77 -0.42
CA ILE A 221 3.11 -11.07 0.23
C ILE A 221 2.93 -10.11 1.39
N ARG A 222 1.86 -9.30 1.37
CA ARG A 222 1.63 -8.25 2.36
C ARG A 222 0.22 -8.31 2.89
N THR A 223 0.07 -7.91 4.15
CA THR A 223 -1.20 -7.77 4.83
C THR A 223 -1.64 -6.32 4.77
N LEU A 224 -2.79 -6.09 4.13
CA LEU A 224 -3.43 -4.80 3.97
C LEU A 224 -4.53 -4.67 5.02
N VAL A 225 -4.53 -3.54 5.71
CA VAL A 225 -5.55 -3.15 6.69
C VAL A 225 -5.86 -1.66 6.47
N ASP A 226 -7.11 -1.27 6.73
CA ASP A 226 -7.45 0.15 6.80
C ASP A 226 -6.82 0.76 8.06
N PRO A 227 -6.00 1.83 7.97
CA PRO A 227 -5.41 2.47 9.13
C PRO A 227 -6.44 2.87 10.22
N ALA A 228 -7.68 3.21 9.84
CA ALA A 228 -8.73 3.60 10.77
C ALA A 228 -9.12 2.47 11.74
N LEU A 229 -9.06 1.20 11.29
CA LEU A 229 -9.29 0.02 12.12
C LEU A 229 -8.22 -0.15 13.21
N MET A 230 -7.04 0.43 12.98
CA MET A 230 -5.89 0.41 13.89
C MET A 230 -5.79 1.69 14.73
N GLY A 231 -6.80 2.58 14.68
CA GLY A 231 -6.83 3.84 15.43
C GLY A 231 -6.32 5.06 14.68
N TYR A 232 -5.73 4.90 13.49
CA TYR A 232 -5.25 6.01 12.68
C TYR A 232 -6.36 6.55 11.78
N ARG A 233 -7.15 7.49 12.30
CA ARG A 233 -8.38 7.99 11.65
C ARG A 233 -8.14 9.14 10.69
N VAL A 234 -6.96 9.76 10.74
CA VAL A 234 -6.60 10.90 9.89
C VAL A 234 -5.48 10.48 8.96
N GLU A 235 -5.70 10.67 7.66
CA GLU A 235 -4.71 10.42 6.62
C GLU A 235 -4.53 11.69 5.78
N ALA A 236 -3.28 12.00 5.42
CA ALA A 236 -2.96 13.17 4.62
C ALA A 236 -1.80 12.91 3.66
N LEU A 237 -1.91 13.49 2.47
CA LEU A 237 -0.82 13.59 1.51
C LEU A 237 -0.10 14.92 1.70
N LEU A 238 1.20 14.87 1.93
CA LEU A 238 2.07 16.03 2.07
C LEU A 238 2.95 16.13 0.83
N TRP A 239 2.75 17.20 0.05
CA TRP A 239 3.57 17.54 -1.10
C TRP A 239 4.66 18.49 -0.63
N VAL A 240 5.89 18.02 -0.64
CA VAL A 240 7.03 18.72 -0.05
C VAL A 240 7.92 19.26 -1.17
N GLN A 241 8.06 20.57 -1.22
CA GLN A 241 9.04 21.24 -2.06
C GLN A 241 10.26 21.60 -1.20
N VAL A 242 11.41 21.05 -1.56
CA VAL A 242 12.68 21.17 -0.83
C VAL A 242 13.83 21.33 -1.82
N SER A 243 14.95 21.86 -1.35
CA SER A 243 16.19 21.84 -2.12
C SER A 243 16.52 20.41 -2.61
N PRO A 244 16.91 20.19 -3.87
CA PRO A 244 17.29 18.86 -4.38
C PRO A 244 18.34 18.15 -3.52
N ALA A 245 19.25 18.91 -2.90
CA ALA A 245 20.27 18.37 -2.01
C ALA A 245 19.70 17.76 -0.71
N SER A 246 18.51 18.19 -0.28
CA SER A 246 17.85 17.72 0.95
C SER A 246 16.97 16.48 0.74
N VAL A 247 16.63 16.13 -0.50
CA VAL A 247 15.64 15.08 -0.83
C VAL A 247 16.01 13.73 -0.22
N ASP A 248 17.27 13.30 -0.39
CA ASP A 248 17.70 12.00 0.10
C ASP A 248 17.79 11.93 1.63
N ALA A 249 18.28 12.98 2.27
CA ALA A 249 18.35 13.04 3.73
C ALA A 249 16.94 13.04 4.35
N LEU A 250 16.05 13.89 3.81
CA LEU A 250 14.67 14.00 4.28
C LEU A 250 13.89 12.71 4.04
N GLY A 251 13.97 12.12 2.84
CA GLY A 251 13.27 10.87 2.54
C GLY A 251 13.73 9.69 3.40
N ASN A 252 15.04 9.61 3.71
CA ASN A 252 15.58 8.58 4.60
C ASN A 252 15.20 8.78 6.07
N MET A 253 14.96 10.01 6.52
CA MET A 253 14.44 10.29 7.85
C MET A 253 12.94 9.99 7.90
N LEU A 254 12.14 10.50 6.95
CA LEU A 254 10.70 10.30 6.93
C LEU A 254 10.30 8.82 6.89
N LYS A 255 11.02 7.97 6.15
CA LYS A 255 10.69 6.53 6.08
C LYS A 255 10.77 5.81 7.43
N THR A 256 11.56 6.31 8.39
CA THR A 256 11.68 5.69 9.71
C THR A 256 10.54 6.06 10.65
N LEU A 257 9.78 7.11 10.34
CA LEU A 257 8.67 7.54 11.16
C LEU A 257 7.47 6.58 11.02
N PRO A 258 6.85 6.13 12.13
CA PRO A 258 5.72 5.18 12.09
C PRO A 258 4.46 5.79 11.47
N GLN A 259 4.25 7.10 11.63
CA GLN A 259 3.14 7.85 11.01
C GLN A 259 3.24 7.87 9.48
N VAL A 260 4.45 7.76 8.94
CA VAL A 260 4.69 7.85 7.49
C VAL A 260 4.48 6.49 6.85
N ARG A 261 3.48 6.39 5.97
CA ARG A 261 3.13 5.17 5.23
C ARG A 261 3.84 5.06 3.89
N TYR A 262 4.09 6.19 3.26
CA TYR A 262 4.64 6.28 1.92
C TYR A 262 5.54 7.49 1.83
N VAL A 263 6.68 7.34 1.15
CA VAL A 263 7.54 8.46 0.76
C VAL A 263 8.16 8.11 -0.58
N ALA A 264 7.91 8.97 -1.57
CA ALA A 264 8.56 8.87 -2.87
C ALA A 264 9.12 10.22 -3.30
N ALA A 265 10.29 10.20 -3.92
CA ALA A 265 10.77 11.33 -4.71
C ALA A 265 10.05 11.36 -6.05
N VAL A 266 9.52 12.52 -6.40
CA VAL A 266 8.77 12.72 -7.63
C VAL A 266 9.38 13.83 -8.48
N ALA A 267 9.20 13.76 -9.79
CA ALA A 267 9.55 14.83 -10.71
C ALA A 267 8.37 15.79 -10.86
N GLY A 268 8.59 17.08 -10.57
CA GLY A 268 7.58 18.12 -10.72
C GLY A 268 7.83 19.33 -9.81
N ASP A 269 6.75 20.01 -9.44
CA ASP A 269 6.76 21.17 -8.54
C ASP A 269 7.01 20.79 -7.06
N ALA A 270 6.80 19.54 -6.69
CA ALA A 270 7.25 18.95 -5.43
C ALA A 270 8.42 17.98 -5.66
N GLN A 271 9.27 17.81 -4.64
CA GLN A 271 10.36 16.83 -4.66
C GLN A 271 9.99 15.55 -3.93
N LEU A 272 9.11 15.61 -2.93
CA LEU A 272 8.60 14.43 -2.22
C LEU A 272 7.07 14.45 -2.15
N LEU A 273 6.46 13.27 -2.30
CA LEU A 273 5.12 12.98 -1.83
C LEU A 273 5.20 12.07 -0.61
N VAL A 274 4.52 12.46 0.47
CA VAL A 274 4.49 11.73 1.73
C VAL A 274 3.04 11.40 2.08
N ASP A 275 2.72 10.13 2.33
CA ASP A 275 1.42 9.71 2.89
C ASP A 275 1.61 9.49 4.39
N VAL A 276 0.85 10.22 5.21
CA VAL A 276 0.90 10.14 6.67
C VAL A 276 -0.44 9.72 7.24
N THR A 277 -0.41 8.86 8.26
CA THR A 277 -1.58 8.49 9.05
C THR A 277 -1.34 8.69 10.52
N VAL A 278 -2.30 9.32 11.19
CA VAL A 278 -2.27 9.70 12.60
C VAL A 278 -3.65 9.54 13.23
N GLU A 279 -3.73 9.62 14.55
CA GLU A 279 -4.97 9.39 15.29
C GLU A 279 -5.98 10.53 15.12
N SER A 280 -5.51 11.79 15.14
CA SER A 280 -6.34 12.98 15.04
C SER A 280 -5.71 14.11 14.20
N GLN A 281 -6.50 15.13 13.87
CA GLN A 281 -5.99 16.33 13.17
C GLN A 281 -4.98 17.10 14.03
N ARG A 282 -5.09 17.03 15.36
CA ARG A 282 -4.10 17.60 16.27
C ARG A 282 -2.76 16.88 16.13
N ASP A 283 -2.78 15.56 16.07
CA ASP A 283 -1.55 14.76 15.87
C ASP A 283 -0.93 15.04 14.50
N LEU A 284 -1.75 15.32 13.48
CA LEU A 284 -1.24 15.75 12.17
C LEU A 284 -0.51 17.10 12.27
N TYR A 285 -1.10 18.06 12.98
CA TYR A 285 -0.46 19.35 13.23
C TYR A 285 0.85 19.18 14.00
N GLU A 286 0.85 18.39 15.08
CA GLU A 286 2.03 18.12 15.89
C GLU A 286 3.11 17.40 15.07
N PHE A 287 2.74 16.42 14.24
CA PHE A 287 3.65 15.75 13.30
C PHE A 287 4.30 16.75 12.34
N ILE A 288 3.50 17.60 11.68
CA ILE A 288 4.02 18.59 10.72
C ILE A 288 4.95 19.58 11.43
N ALA A 289 4.58 20.05 12.62
CA ALA A 289 5.33 21.04 13.38
C ALA A 289 6.65 20.48 13.96
N ALA A 290 6.67 19.21 14.39
CA ALA A 290 7.84 18.57 14.98
C ALA A 290 8.81 18.00 13.93
N THR A 291 8.34 17.76 12.69
CA THR A 291 9.16 17.18 11.64
C THR A 291 10.23 18.18 11.17
N ASN A 292 11.49 17.74 11.14
CA ASN A 292 12.56 18.51 10.51
C ASN A 292 12.49 18.33 8.99
N TRP A 293 11.84 19.26 8.30
CA TRP A 293 11.65 19.26 6.85
C TRP A 293 12.91 19.64 6.04
N GLY A 294 14.06 19.86 6.70
CA GLY A 294 15.27 20.36 6.03
C GLY A 294 15.09 21.77 5.48
N GLU A 295 15.75 22.09 4.37
CA GLU A 295 15.58 23.36 3.66
C GLU A 295 14.28 23.35 2.83
N MET A 296 13.16 23.38 3.53
CA MET A 296 11.82 23.34 2.95
C MET A 296 11.41 24.70 2.39
N VAL A 297 10.97 24.69 1.13
CA VAL A 297 10.42 25.84 0.42
C VAL A 297 8.91 25.93 0.65
N GLN A 298 8.21 24.81 0.51
CA GLN A 298 6.76 24.75 0.64
C GLN A 298 6.29 23.37 1.10
N LEU A 299 5.22 23.35 1.89
CA LEU A 299 4.45 22.15 2.24
C LEU A 299 2.99 22.37 1.82
N ARG A 300 2.46 21.52 0.95
CA ARG A 300 1.00 21.45 0.71
C ARG A 300 0.45 20.20 1.38
N THR A 301 -0.65 20.35 2.10
CA THR A 301 -1.32 19.26 2.81
C THR A 301 -2.69 19.01 2.20
N SER A 302 -2.92 17.77 1.78
CA SER A 302 -4.19 17.28 1.25
C SER A 302 -4.73 16.19 2.16
N MET A 303 -5.79 16.48 2.91
CA MET A 303 -6.46 15.47 3.73
C MET A 303 -7.13 14.43 2.84
N VAL A 304 -6.94 13.15 3.14
CA VAL A 304 -7.66 12.07 2.47
C VAL A 304 -9.07 11.98 3.05
N LEU A 305 -10.08 12.19 2.19
CA LEU A 305 -11.50 12.08 2.54
C LEU A 305 -11.98 10.63 2.52
N GLY A 306 -11.37 9.81 1.66
CA GLY A 306 -11.64 8.39 1.53
C GLY A 306 -10.76 7.75 0.49
N ALA A 307 -10.50 6.45 0.65
CA ALA A 307 -9.79 5.65 -0.34
C ALA A 307 -10.76 4.76 -1.09
N ARG A 308 -10.71 4.77 -2.43
CA ARG A 308 -11.35 3.74 -3.27
C ARG A 308 -10.45 2.53 -3.47
N LYS A 309 -9.15 2.73 -3.41
CA LYS A 309 -8.17 1.65 -3.54
C LYS A 309 -6.97 1.85 -2.63
N ARG A 310 -6.50 0.76 -2.03
CA ARG A 310 -5.29 0.70 -1.21
C ARG A 310 -4.47 -0.53 -1.55
N GLY A 311 -3.20 -0.37 -1.90
CA GLY A 311 -2.29 -1.49 -2.17
C GLY A 311 -2.78 -2.48 -3.23
N GLY A 312 -3.54 -2.02 -4.23
CA GLY A 312 -4.14 -2.84 -5.28
C GLY A 312 -5.54 -3.39 -4.94
N ARG A 313 -6.02 -3.18 -3.71
CA ARG A 313 -7.32 -3.66 -3.23
C ARG A 313 -8.37 -2.55 -3.29
N MET A 314 -9.51 -2.85 -3.90
CA MET A 314 -10.70 -1.99 -3.78
C MET A 314 -11.14 -1.94 -2.31
N VAL A 315 -11.32 -0.74 -1.81
CA VAL A 315 -11.92 -0.49 -0.50
C VAL A 315 -13.38 -0.21 -0.79
N GLU A 316 -14.27 -1.03 -0.24
CA GLU A 316 -15.70 -0.77 -0.39
C GLU A 316 -16.01 0.60 0.22
N GLU A 317 -16.60 1.43 -0.62
CA GLU A 317 -17.14 2.72 -0.25
C GLU A 317 -18.28 2.49 0.73
N LEU A 318 -18.06 2.79 2.02
CA LEU A 318 -19.17 2.87 2.96
C LEU A 318 -20.12 3.95 2.43
N PRO A 319 -21.43 3.66 2.34
CA PRO A 319 -22.40 4.66 1.92
C PRO A 319 -22.26 5.89 2.83
N HIS A 320 -21.91 7.02 2.23
CA HIS A 320 -21.95 8.31 2.89
C HIS A 320 -23.42 8.61 3.22
N ASN A 321 -23.71 8.86 4.51
CA ASN A 321 -24.98 9.45 4.96
C ASN A 321 -25.18 10.82 4.32
#